data_AF-A0A834XPB7-F1
#
_entry.id   AF-A0A834XPB7-F1
#
_cell.length_a   1.000
_cell.length_b   1.000
_cell.length_c   1.000
_cell.angle_alpha   90.00
_cell.angle_beta   90.00
_cell.angle_gamma   90.00
#
_symmetry.space_group_name_H-M   'P 1'
#
loop_
_entity.id
_entity.type
_entity.pdbx_description
1 polymer ?
#
loop_
_entity_poly.entity_id
_entity_poly.type
_entity_poly.pdbx_seq_one_letter_code
_entity_poly.pdbx_strand_id
1 'polypeptide(L)' 'MNCKIGGYPWSIAIPMKGLMVIDFDVCHGTNQKGKDFGEMVASFDSNIGRYFSAVLFHSSSEELSNDLARWCW' A
#
# COMPACT_ATOMS: atom_id res chain seq x y z
N MET A 1 10.04 8.28 13.92
CA MET A 1 9.91 9.61 13.27
C MET A 1 10.65 9.67 11.93
N ASN A 2 11.84 9.08 11.80
CA ASN A 2 12.66 9.10 10.58
C ASN A 2 11.90 8.83 9.26
N CYS A 3 11.09 7.75 9.21
CA CYS A 3 10.37 7.39 7.98
C CYS A 3 9.30 8.39 7.56
N LYS A 4 8.66 9.09 8.51
CA LYS A 4 7.64 10.11 8.21
C LYS A 4 8.22 11.35 7.53
N ILE A 5 9.51 11.62 7.73
CA ILE A 5 10.25 12.73 7.12
C ILE A 5 11.15 12.27 5.97
N GLY A 6 10.92 11.05 5.45
CA GLY A 6 11.59 10.52 4.26
C GLY A 6 12.92 9.79 4.51
N GLY A 7 13.31 9.54 5.77
CA GLY A 7 14.53 8.82 6.10
C GLY A 7 14.34 7.30 6.16
N TYR A 8 15.45 6.55 5.98
CA TYR A 8 15.49 5.10 6.07
C TYR A 8 16.26 4.67 7.32
N PRO A 9 15.73 3.76 8.16
CA PRO A 9 16.50 3.19 9.26
C PRO A 9 17.67 2.32 8.76
N TRP A 10 17.47 1.57 7.69
CA TRP A 10 18.47 0.75 7.00
C TRP A 10 17.94 0.34 5.61
N SER A 11 18.80 -0.18 4.73
CA SER A 11 18.42 -0.78 3.44
C SER A 11 19.45 -1.83 3.00
N ILE A 12 19.09 -2.65 2.02
CA ILE A 12 20.01 -3.57 1.32
C ILE A 12 20.18 -3.15 -0.14
N ALA A 13 21.28 -3.58 -0.77
CA ALA A 13 21.47 -3.36 -2.19
C ALA A 13 20.48 -4.21 -3.00
N ILE A 14 19.65 -3.54 -3.82
CA ILE A 14 18.69 -4.20 -4.71
C ILE A 14 19.24 -4.14 -6.14
N PRO A 15 19.60 -5.29 -6.75
CA PRO A 15 20.30 -5.31 -8.03
C PRO A 15 19.37 -5.00 -9.23
N MET A 16 18.06 -5.02 -9.03
CA MET A 16 17.08 -4.83 -10.10
C MET A 16 16.74 -3.34 -10.28
N LYS A 17 16.85 -2.86 -11.51
CA LYS A 17 16.41 -1.51 -11.88
C LYS A 17 14.93 -1.53 -12.29
N GLY A 18 14.20 -0.48 -11.93
CA GLY A 18 12.79 -0.33 -12.28
C GLY A 18 11.85 -1.28 -11.53
N LEU A 19 12.31 -1.95 -10.46
CA LEU A 19 11.42 -2.73 -9.60
C LEU A 19 10.51 -1.78 -8.81
N MET A 20 9.22 -2.10 -8.81
CA MET A 20 8.23 -1.55 -7.89
C MET A 20 7.62 -2.70 -7.11
N VAL A 21 7.57 -2.55 -5.78
CA VAL A 21 6.89 -3.48 -4.87
C VAL A 21 5.56 -2.86 -4.46
N ILE A 22 4.49 -3.62 -4.61
CA ILE A 22 3.13 -3.24 -4.25
C ILE A 22 2.62 -4.26 -3.24
N ASP A 23 2.02 -3.77 -2.16
CA ASP A 23 1.30 -4.56 -1.18
C ASP A 23 -0.15 -4.06 -1.10
N PHE A 24 -1.08 -4.98 -0.87
CA PHE A 24 -2.51 -4.71 -0.81
C PHE A 24 -3.14 -5.58 0.27
N ASP A 25 -3.94 -4.96 1.13
CA ASP A 25 -4.66 -5.61 2.22
C ASP A 25 -6.10 -5.09 2.32
N VAL A 26 -7.00 -5.92 2.85
CA VAL A 26 -8.38 -5.54 3.15
C VAL A 26 -8.62 -5.73 4.65
N CYS A 27 -8.98 -4.64 5.31
CA CYS A 27 -9.36 -4.66 6.72
C CYS A 27 -10.88 -4.67 6.87
N HIS A 28 -11.41 -5.75 7.44
CA HIS A 28 -12.85 -5.84 7.71
C HIS A 28 -13.23 -5.13 9.01
N GLY A 29 -14.24 -4.27 8.93
CA GLY A 29 -14.74 -3.52 10.07
C GLY A 29 -15.44 -4.42 11.10
N THR A 30 -14.73 -4.83 12.14
CA THR A 30 -15.27 -5.73 13.19
C THR A 30 -16.51 -5.17 13.92
N ASN A 31 -16.64 -3.84 13.99
CA ASN A 31 -17.73 -3.16 14.69
C ASN A 31 -18.85 -2.63 13.77
N GLN A 32 -18.68 -2.67 12.44
CA GLN A 32 -19.65 -2.13 11.48
C GLN A 32 -19.72 -3.04 10.25
N LYS A 33 -20.70 -3.95 10.24
CA LYS A 33 -20.94 -4.85 9.09
C LYS A 33 -21.11 -4.04 7.81
N GLY A 34 -20.39 -4.44 6.75
CA GLY A 34 -20.44 -3.79 5.44
C GLY A 34 -19.57 -2.54 5.31
N LYS A 35 -18.58 -2.36 6.20
CA LYS A 35 -17.54 -1.32 6.07
C LYS A 35 -16.16 -1.96 6.10
N ASP A 36 -15.68 -2.27 4.92
CA ASP A 36 -14.36 -2.84 4.73
C ASP A 36 -13.47 -1.80 4.04
N PHE A 37 -12.17 -1.90 4.26
CA PHE A 37 -11.20 -0.90 3.80
C PHE A 37 -10.10 -1.61 3.03
N GLY A 38 -10.02 -1.33 1.72
CA GLY A 38 -8.89 -1.75 0.91
C GLY A 38 -7.76 -0.72 1.02
N GLU A 39 -6.57 -1.16 1.43
CA GLU A 39 -5.36 -0.35 1.44
C GLU A 39 -4.35 -0.91 0.44
N MET A 40 -3.75 -0.02 -0.35
CA MET A 40 -2.59 -0.31 -1.19
C MET A 40 -1.41 0.53 -0.72
N VAL A 41 -0.22 -0.08 -0.72
CA VAL A 41 1.05 0.63 -0.63
C VAL A 41 1.96 0.28 -1.80
N ALA A 42 2.75 1.26 -2.27
CA ALA A 42 3.69 1.06 -3.37
C ALA A 42 5.04 1.73 -3.09
N SER A 43 6.12 1.00 -3.30
CA SER A 43 7.48 1.56 -3.25
C SER A 43 7.66 2.60 -4.37
N PHE A 44 8.24 3.75 -4.07
CA PHE A 44 8.47 4.79 -5.09
C PHE A 44 9.94 5.18 -5.25
N ASP A 45 10.87 4.38 -4.72
CA ASP A 45 12.31 4.54 -4.90
C ASP A 45 13.05 3.21 -5.08
N SER A 46 14.28 3.29 -5.59
CA SER A 46 15.13 2.12 -5.85
C SER A 46 15.62 1.42 -4.58
N ASN A 47 15.55 2.09 -3.43
CA ASN A 47 15.93 1.52 -2.14
C ASN A 47 14.78 0.76 -1.48
N ILE A 48 13.57 0.82 -2.04
CA ILE A 48 12.34 0.17 -1.55
C ILE A 48 12.12 0.50 -0.07
N GLY A 49 12.33 1.77 0.27
CA GLY A 49 12.30 2.24 1.65
C GLY A 49 11.33 3.38 1.91
N ARG A 50 10.80 3.99 0.84
CA ARG A 50 9.68 4.93 0.93
C ARG A 50 8.50 4.39 0.13
N TYR A 51 7.32 4.60 0.69
CA TYR A 51 6.07 4.04 0.20
C TYR A 51 5.01 5.13 0.07
N PHE A 52 4.29 5.10 -1.04
CA PHE A 52 3.02 5.78 -1.20
C PHE A 52 1.93 4.85 -0.64
N SER A 53 0.93 5.40 0.03
CA SER A 53 -0.21 4.62 0.55
C SER A 53 -1.54 5.26 0.18
N ALA A 54 -2.55 4.40 0.11
CA ALA A 54 -3.77 4.68 -0.63
C ALA A 54 -4.91 3.81 -0.06
N VAL A 55 -5.99 4.43 0.44
CA VAL A 55 -7.11 3.70 1.08
C VAL A 55 -8.48 4.00 0.44
N LEU A 56 -9.25 2.97 0.12
CA LEU A 56 -10.62 3.07 -0.38
C LEU A 56 -11.61 2.33 0.52
N PHE A 57 -12.83 2.84 0.54
CA PHE A 57 -13.96 2.20 1.22
C PHE A 57 -14.58 1.14 0.31
N HIS A 58 -14.79 -0.05 0.87
CA HIS A 58 -15.55 -1.13 0.27
C HIS A 58 -16.86 -1.32 1.05
N SER A 59 -17.97 -1.40 0.32
CA SER A 59 -19.31 -1.61 0.87
C SER A 59 -19.73 -3.09 0.85
N SER A 60 -19.04 -3.90 0.03
CA SER A 60 -19.11 -5.35 -0.05
C SER A 60 -17.94 -5.95 0.72
N SER A 61 -18.14 -7.09 1.39
CA SER A 61 -17.05 -7.84 2.03
C SER A 61 -16.21 -8.60 1.01
N GLU A 62 -15.71 -7.86 0.03
CA GLU A 62 -14.85 -8.32 -1.04
C GLU A 62 -13.39 -8.17 -0.62
N GLU A 63 -12.62 -9.24 -0.82
CA GLU A 63 -11.17 -9.26 -0.60
C GLU A 63 -10.39 -8.61 -1.76
N LEU A 64 -11.06 -8.39 -2.89
CA LEU A 64 -10.47 -7.81 -4.09
C LEU A 64 -11.09 -6.45 -4.38
N SER A 65 -10.25 -5.43 -4.56
CA SER A 65 -10.70 -4.10 -4.94
C SER A 65 -11.02 -4.01 -6.44
N ASN A 66 -12.21 -3.51 -6.77
CA ASN A 66 -12.58 -3.13 -8.14
C ASN A 66 -11.77 -1.92 -8.67
N ASP A 67 -11.07 -1.22 -7.77
CA ASP A 67 -10.37 0.03 -8.04
C ASP A 67 -8.85 -0.12 -8.00
N LEU A 68 -8.30 -1.34 -7.94
CA LEU A 68 -6.85 -1.56 -7.82
C LEU A 68 -6.05 -0.78 -8.89
N ALA A 69 -6.54 -0.75 -10.13
CA ALA A 69 -5.90 -0.03 -11.23
C ALA A 69 -6.00 1.51 -11.14
N ARG A 70 -6.95 2.06 -10.36
CA ARG A 70 -7.11 3.51 -10.18
C ARG A 70 -6.00 4.12 -9.32
N TRP A 71 -5.29 3.32 -8.54
CA TRP A 71 -4.21 3.78 -7.66
C TRP A 71 -2.86 3.96 -8.36
N CYS A 72 -2.74 3.45 -9.58
CA CYS A 72 -1.49 3.45 -10.34
C CYS A 72 -1.35 4.66 -11.29
N TRP A 73 -2.19 5.70 -11.16
CA TRP A 73 -2.17 6.90 -12.02
C TRP A 73 -2.29 8.20 -11.24
#